data_AF-W4VCR9-F1
#
_entry.id   AF-W4VCR9-F1
#
_cell.length_a   1.000
_cell.length_b   1.000
_cell.length_c   1.000
_cell.angle_alpha   90.00
_cell.angle_beta   90.00
_cell.angle_gamma   90.00
#
_symmetry.space_group_name_H-M   'P 1'
#
loop_
_entity.id
_entity.type
_entity.pdbx_description
1 polymer ?
#
loop_
_entity_poly.entity_id
_entity_poly.type
_entity_poly.pdbx_seq_one_letter_code
_entity_poly.pdbx_strand_id
1 'polypeptide(L)' 'MKGKNGEYWSADFVCSEVDKNHSAIVDFTFLSEYAPIDYLVKGNQFELFEGNKKVAVGIIVE' A
#
# COMPACT_ATOMS: atom_id res chain seq x y z
N MET A 1 4.37 3.89 -0.40
CA MET A 1 4.16 2.88 0.67
C MET A 1 5.36 2.88 1.60
N LYS A 2 5.14 2.93 2.91
CA LYS A 2 6.19 2.71 3.90
C LYS A 2 6.08 1.32 4.50
N GLY A 3 7.13 0.52 4.35
CA GLY A 3 7.23 -0.83 4.91
C GLY A 3 7.74 -0.85 6.36
N LYS A 4 7.74 -2.03 6.99
CA LYS A 4 8.21 -2.23 8.38
C LYS A 4 9.64 -1.79 8.63
N ASN A 5 10.50 -1.86 7.61
CA ASN A 5 11.92 -1.49 7.72
C ASN A 5 12.17 0.01 7.55
N GLY A 6 11.11 0.83 7.46
CA GLY A 6 11.21 2.28 7.31
C GLY A 6 11.50 2.75 5.88
N GLU A 7 11.68 1.83 4.95
CA GLU A 7 11.86 2.11 3.53
C GLU A 7 10.56 2.55 2.84
N TYR A 8 10.71 3.38 1.81
CA TYR A 8 9.61 3.90 1.00
C TYR A 8 9.67 3.34 -0.41
N TRP A 9 8.54 2.81 -0.86
CA TRP A 9 8.38 2.23 -2.19
C TRP A 9 7.14 2.79 -2.87
N SER A 10 7.26 3.09 -4.16
CA SER A 10 6.15 3.59 -4.96
C SER A 10 5.34 2.42 -5.52
N ALA A 11 4.02 2.55 -5.46
CA ALA A 11 3.09 1.58 -6.01
C ALA A 11 1.98 2.32 -6.76
N ASP A 12 1.42 1.65 -7.75
CA ASP A 12 0.26 2.12 -8.49
C ASP A 12 -0.95 1.22 -8.19
N PHE A 13 -2.12 1.85 -8.08
CA PHE A 13 -3.39 1.19 -7.86
C PHE A 13 -4.53 2.11 -8.28
N VAL A 14 -5.67 1.52 -8.62
CA VAL A 14 -6.90 2.25 -8.92
C VAL A 14 -7.94 1.95 -7.85
N CYS A 15 -8.50 3.00 -7.26
CA CYS A 15 -9.60 2.90 -6.30
C CYS A 15 -10.79 3.71 -6.83
N SER A 16 -11.76 3.03 -7.43
CA SER A 16 -12.95 3.66 -7.99
C SER A 16 -14.10 3.78 -7.00
N GLU A 17 -14.14 2.92 -5.99
CA GLU A 17 -15.21 2.84 -5.00
C GLU A 17 -14.64 2.59 -3.61
N VAL A 18 -15.27 3.20 -2.60
CA VAL A 18 -14.99 2.96 -1.18
C VAL A 18 -16.28 2.57 -0.47
N ASP A 19 -16.18 1.73 0.55
CA ASP A 19 -17.31 1.33 1.38
C ASP A 19 -17.77 2.45 2.33
N LYS A 20 -18.82 2.18 3.11
CA LYS A 20 -19.35 3.12 4.12
C LYS A 20 -18.33 3.55 5.19
N ASN A 21 -17.25 2.78 5.35
CA ASN A 21 -16.15 3.05 6.28
C ASN A 21 -14.96 3.72 5.58
N HIS A 22 -15.13 4.19 4.34
CA HIS A 22 -14.06 4.75 3.49
C HIS A 22 -12.89 3.77 3.28
N SER A 23 -13.19 2.48 3.20
CA SER A 23 -12.23 1.40 2.95
C SER A 23 -12.47 0.78 1.58
N ALA A 24 -11.40 0.29 0.95
CA ALA A 24 -11.47 -0.45 -0.31
C ALA A 24 -10.46 -1.59 -0.29
N ILE A 25 -10.80 -2.70 -0.97
CA ILE A 25 -9.85 -3.74 -1.34
C ILE A 25 -9.42 -3.41 -2.76
N VAL A 26 -8.12 -3.28 -2.98
CA VAL A 26 -7.54 -2.93 -4.27
C VAL A 26 -6.37 -3.85 -4.57
N ASP A 27 -6.22 -4.18 -5.84
CA ASP A 27 -4.96 -4.72 -6.35
C ASP A 27 -4.00 -3.57 -6.60
N PHE A 28 -2.72 -3.79 -6.32
CA PHE A 28 -1.68 -2.81 -6.57
C PHE A 28 -0.44 -3.48 -7.16
N THR A 29 0.43 -2.68 -7.77
CA THR A 29 1.71 -3.15 -8.29
C THR A 29 2.80 -2.16 -7.92
N PHE A 30 3.97 -2.66 -7.55
CA PHE A 30 5.12 -1.80 -7.33
C PHE A 30 5.62 -1.21 -8.66
N LEU A 31 6.03 0.05 -8.63
CA LEU A 31 6.58 0.74 -9.79
C LEU A 31 8.06 0.39 -10.06
N SER A 32 8.70 -0.36 -9.16
CA SER A 32 10.10 -0.77 -9.27
C SER A 32 10.21 -2.28 -9.20
N GLU A 33 11.00 -2.86 -10.10
CA GLU A 33 11.37 -4.28 -10.13
C GLU A 33 12.23 -4.70 -8.92
N TYR A 34 12.89 -3.75 -8.26
CA TYR A 34 13.67 -3.98 -7.04
C TYR A 34 12.86 -3.78 -5.75
N ALA A 35 11.55 -3.54 -5.87
CA ALA A 35 10.72 -3.40 -4.70
C ALA A 35 10.70 -4.70 -3.88
N PRO A 36 10.64 -4.61 -2.54
CA PRO A 36 10.73 -5.76 -1.65
C PRO A 36 9.41 -6.53 -1.64
N ILE A 37 9.19 -7.36 -2.65
CA ILE A 37 7.99 -8.21 -2.76
C ILE A 37 7.82 -9.13 -1.55
N ASP A 38 8.91 -9.49 -0.88
CA ASP A 38 8.90 -10.28 0.36
C ASP A 38 8.16 -9.58 1.52
N TYR A 39 7.86 -8.29 1.40
CA TYR A 39 7.08 -7.56 2.41
C TYR A 39 5.57 -7.67 2.17
N LEU A 40 5.15 -8.17 1.00
CA LEU A 40 3.76 -8.46 0.63
C LEU A 40 3.27 -9.74 1.32
N VAL A 41 3.39 -9.79 2.64
CA VAL A 41 2.92 -10.90 3.46
C VAL A 41 1.54 -10.56 4.00
N LYS A 42 0.58 -11.46 3.81
CA LYS A 42 -0.77 -11.34 4.38
C LYS A 42 -0.72 -10.93 5.86
N GLY A 43 -1.50 -9.91 6.19
CA GLY A 43 -1.58 -9.32 7.52
C GLY A 43 -0.55 -8.21 7.79
N ASN A 44 0.47 -8.02 6.94
CA ASN A 44 1.37 -6.87 7.07
C ASN A 44 0.62 -5.58 6.81
N GLN A 45 0.88 -4.59 7.67
CA GLN A 45 0.38 -3.24 7.53
C GLN A 45 1.39 -2.34 6.85
N PHE A 46 0.90 -1.36 6.12
CA PHE A 46 1.70 -0.34 5.47
C PHE A 46 0.99 1.02 5.49
N GLU A 47 1.76 2.08 5.28
CA GLU A 47 1.25 3.44 5.18
C GLU A 47 1.37 3.94 3.74
N LEU A 48 0.32 4.61 3.25
CA LEU A 48 0.33 5.27 1.95
C LEU A 48 0.57 6.76 2.12
N PHE A 49 1.42 7.30 1.26
CA PHE A 49 1.82 8.70 1.26
C PHE A 49 1.71 9.27 -0.16
N GLU A 50 1.26 10.52 -0.24
CA GLU A 50 1.34 11.36 -1.43
C GLU A 50 2.29 12.52 -1.11
N GLY A 51 3.49 12.48 -1.70
CA GLY A 51 4.61 13.29 -1.21
C GLY A 51 4.91 12.99 0.26
N ASN A 52 4.87 14.03 1.11
CA ASN A 52 5.12 13.91 2.56
C ASN A 52 3.84 13.71 3.38
N LYS A 53 2.66 13.68 2.75
CA LYS A 53 1.38 13.57 3.45
C LYS A 53 0.95 12.11 3.51
N LYS A 54 0.72 11.58 4.72
CA LYS A 54 0.06 10.29 4.89
C LYS A 54 -1.40 10.40 4.46
N VAL A 55 -1.84 9.55 3.53
CA VAL A 55 -3.18 9.59 2.93
C VAL A 55 -4.04 8.38 3.30
N ALA A 56 -3.43 7.24 3.61
CA ALA A 56 -4.15 6.05 4.02
C ALA A 56 -3.27 5.08 4.82
N VAL A 57 -3.91 4.09 5.43
CA VAL A 57 -3.29 2.89 5.99
C VAL A 57 -3.83 1.68 5.24
N GLY A 58 -3.01 0.66 5.07
CA GLY A 58 -3.39 -0.56 4.37
C GLY A 58 -2.95 -1.81 5.12
N ILE A 59 -3.61 -2.92 4.81
CA ILE A 59 -3.25 -4.26 5.24
C ILE A 59 -3.24 -5.17 4.02
N ILE A 60 -2.19 -5.99 3.88
CA ILE A 60 -2.12 -7.00 2.81
C ILE A 60 -3.11 -8.12 3.15
N VAL A 61 -4.03 -8.42 2.24
CA VAL A 61 -5.11 -9.40 2.47
C VAL A 61 -4.90 -10.73 1.73
N GLU A 62 -4.16 -10.71 0.64
CA GLU A 62 -3.81 -11.84 -0.23
C GLU A 62 -2.37 -11.69 -0.73
#